data_AF-J9FVQ7-F1
#
_entry.id   AF-J9FVQ7-F1
#
_cell.length_a   1.000
_cell.length_b   1.000
_cell.length_c   1.000
_cell.angle_alpha   90.00
_cell.angle_beta   90.00
_cell.angle_gamma   90.00
#
_symmetry.space_group_name_H-M   'P 1'
#
loop_
_entity.id
_entity.type
_entity.pdbx_description
1 polymer ?
#
loop_
_entity_poly.entity_id
_entity_poly.type
_entity_poly.pdbx_seq_one_letter_code
_entity_poly.pdbx_strand_id
1 'polypeptide(L)'
;MSLTEKLGKIRLQYHLTDKAWLLPPNMRATARFMNLQNWVEWAEKMLGCYDTLDEKMKDAYSFLLDYKSLIVELSSCVGAIRHVEEICKNRGLCGRTATLCRDYIVRNIIGDANNRRARLGLEMLDYFTGQQKLLPTKADVHHISFDIIESDFGIYKFKKSPNKLCGVTSLVLILPLYPKVVDYSAAEKQDFKVRLANVKLKDIDLWAKKNLSENWVALRSKTLNQVI
;
A
#
# COMPACT_ATOMS: atom_id res chain seq x y z
N MET A 1 -15.88 -23.98 -8.00
CA MET A 1 -14.48 -23.72 -7.56
C MET A 1 -14.36 -22.22 -7.36
N SER A 2 -13.70 -21.73 -6.30
CA SER A 2 -13.57 -20.27 -6.12
C SER A 2 -12.61 -19.69 -7.18
N LEU A 3 -12.89 -18.48 -7.70
CA LEU A 3 -12.05 -17.83 -8.72
C LEU A 3 -10.59 -17.73 -8.27
N THR A 4 -10.36 -17.43 -6.99
CA THR A 4 -9.03 -17.28 -6.41
C THR A 4 -8.24 -18.61 -6.37
N GLU A 5 -8.89 -19.74 -6.11
CA GLU A 5 -8.26 -21.07 -6.23
C GLU A 5 -7.87 -21.38 -7.67
N LYS A 6 -8.74 -21.04 -8.63
CA LYS A 6 -8.46 -21.26 -10.06
C LYS A 6 -7.27 -20.43 -10.53
N LEU A 7 -7.20 -19.16 -10.14
CA LEU A 7 -6.07 -18.27 -10.42
C LEU A 7 -4.76 -18.81 -9.82
N GLY A 8 -4.78 -19.31 -8.59
CA GLY A 8 -3.62 -19.94 -7.95
C GLY A 8 -3.11 -21.17 -8.70
N LYS A 9 -4.02 -22.05 -9.13
CA LYS A 9 -3.68 -23.26 -9.92
C LYS A 9 -3.10 -22.90 -11.28
N ILE A 10 -3.76 -21.98 -12.00
CA ILE A 10 -3.32 -21.54 -13.32
C ILE A 10 -1.95 -20.90 -13.25
N ARG A 11 -1.70 -20.10 -12.22
CA ARG A 11 -0.38 -19.49 -12.04
C ARG A 11 0.73 -20.53 -11.95
N LEU A 12 0.51 -21.60 -11.18
CA LEU A 12 1.47 -22.71 -11.05
C LEU A 12 1.60 -23.50 -12.35
N GLN A 13 0.48 -23.76 -13.03
CA GLN A 13 0.46 -24.54 -14.28
C GLN A 13 1.15 -23.83 -15.45
N TYR A 14 1.00 -22.51 -15.55
CA TYR A 14 1.55 -21.71 -16.65
C TYR A 14 2.94 -21.17 -16.32
N HIS A 15 3.41 -21.33 -15.09
CA HIS A 15 4.77 -20.97 -14.70
C HIS A 15 5.78 -21.74 -15.55
N LEU A 16 6.79 -21.02 -16.08
CA LEU A 16 7.82 -21.58 -16.96
C LEU A 16 7.32 -22.15 -18.30
N THR A 17 6.12 -21.74 -18.73
CA THR A 17 5.60 -22.04 -20.06
C THR A 17 5.59 -20.79 -20.95
N ASP A 18 5.24 -20.96 -22.22
CA ASP A 18 5.02 -19.88 -23.17
C ASP A 18 3.87 -18.92 -22.79
N LYS A 19 3.07 -19.27 -21.78
CA LYS A 19 1.97 -18.46 -21.22
C LYS A 19 2.43 -17.57 -20.05
N ALA A 20 3.69 -17.69 -19.62
CA ALA A 20 4.19 -17.08 -18.40
C ALA A 20 4.11 -15.53 -18.38
N TRP A 21 4.18 -14.90 -19.55
CA TRP A 21 4.13 -13.43 -19.67
C TRP A 21 2.74 -12.85 -19.36
N LEU A 22 1.68 -13.65 -19.43
CA LEU A 22 0.29 -13.24 -19.19
C LEU A 22 -0.27 -13.77 -17.85
N LEU A 23 0.61 -14.24 -16.96
CA LEU A 23 0.23 -14.82 -15.67
C LEU A 23 -0.59 -13.85 -14.79
N PRO A 24 -1.57 -14.36 -14.03
CA PRO A 24 -2.21 -13.56 -12.99
C PRO A 24 -1.20 -13.14 -11.92
N PRO A 25 -1.39 -11.97 -11.27
CA PRO A 25 -0.53 -11.50 -10.18
C PRO A 25 -0.38 -12.53 -9.06
N ASN A 26 0.76 -12.51 -8.37
CA ASN A 26 0.99 -13.43 -7.26
C ASN A 26 0.05 -13.12 -6.08
N MET A 27 -0.80 -14.07 -5.69
CA MET A 27 -1.62 -13.96 -4.49
C MET A 27 -0.78 -14.33 -3.26
N ARG A 28 -0.26 -13.30 -2.57
CA ARG A 28 0.44 -13.52 -1.29
C ARG A 28 -0.51 -14.19 -0.29
N ALA A 29 0.00 -15.19 0.43
CA ALA A 29 -0.78 -15.93 1.41
C ALA A 29 -1.26 -15.04 2.57
N THR A 30 -0.44 -14.05 2.94
CA THR A 30 -0.78 -13.00 3.91
C THR A 30 -1.50 -11.83 3.23
N ALA A 31 -2.53 -11.31 3.91
CA ALA A 31 -3.34 -10.17 3.44
C ALA A 31 -3.98 -10.38 2.05
N ARG A 32 -4.53 -11.58 1.79
CA ARG A 32 -5.18 -11.93 0.51
C ARG A 32 -6.24 -10.91 0.06
N PHE A 33 -7.03 -10.39 0.99
CA PHE A 33 -8.03 -9.35 0.72
C PHE A 33 -7.42 -8.00 0.31
N MET A 34 -6.28 -7.60 0.87
CA MET A 34 -5.58 -6.37 0.44
C MET A 34 -4.96 -6.50 -0.95
N ASN A 35 -4.68 -7.73 -1.39
CA ASN A 35 -4.18 -8.00 -2.74
C ASN A 35 -5.31 -8.29 -3.75
N LEU A 36 -6.59 -8.13 -3.34
CA LEU A 36 -7.77 -8.38 -4.17
C LEU A 36 -7.75 -7.54 -5.45
N GLN A 37 -7.44 -6.26 -5.28
CA GLN A 37 -7.38 -5.25 -6.33
C GLN A 37 -6.54 -5.69 -7.54
N ASN A 38 -5.29 -6.11 -7.31
CA ASN A 38 -4.36 -6.39 -8.39
C ASN A 38 -4.85 -7.51 -9.32
N TRP A 39 -5.48 -8.56 -8.77
CA TRP A 39 -5.97 -9.65 -9.61
C TRP A 39 -7.31 -9.32 -10.26
N VAL A 40 -8.18 -8.52 -9.61
CA VAL A 40 -9.42 -8.03 -10.23
C VAL A 40 -9.09 -7.17 -11.44
N GLU A 41 -8.13 -6.24 -11.31
CA GLU A 41 -7.65 -5.43 -12.43
C GLU A 41 -7.04 -6.26 -13.56
N TRP A 42 -6.23 -7.27 -13.21
CA TRP A 42 -5.67 -8.18 -14.20
C TRP A 42 -6.78 -8.94 -14.92
N ALA A 43 -7.77 -9.47 -14.18
CA ALA A 43 -8.86 -10.25 -14.75
C ALA A 43 -9.76 -9.40 -15.65
N GLU A 44 -10.04 -8.16 -15.26
CA GLU A 44 -10.77 -7.20 -16.08
C GLU A 44 -10.01 -6.84 -17.37
N LYS A 45 -8.70 -6.55 -17.27
CA LYS A 45 -7.86 -6.30 -18.45
C LYS A 45 -7.80 -7.50 -19.37
N MET A 46 -7.68 -8.71 -18.81
CA MET A 46 -7.71 -9.96 -19.56
C MET A 46 -9.02 -10.16 -20.31
N LEU A 47 -10.16 -9.88 -19.67
CA LEU A 47 -11.47 -9.92 -20.36
C LEU A 47 -11.54 -8.86 -21.47
N GLY A 48 -10.97 -7.68 -21.25
CA GLY A 48 -10.97 -6.58 -22.22
C GLY A 48 -10.11 -6.84 -23.46
N CYS A 49 -9.00 -7.59 -23.32
CA CYS A 49 -8.15 -7.96 -24.46
C CYS A 49 -8.40 -9.38 -24.99
N TYR A 50 -9.31 -10.16 -24.39
CA TYR A 50 -9.50 -11.59 -24.68
C TYR A 50 -9.66 -11.90 -26.17
N ASP A 51 -10.47 -11.13 -26.90
CA ASP A 51 -10.74 -11.36 -28.32
C ASP A 51 -9.54 -11.09 -29.23
N THR A 52 -8.55 -10.31 -28.73
CA THR A 52 -7.31 -9.97 -29.45
C THR A 52 -6.20 -11.02 -29.29
N LEU A 53 -6.39 -11.98 -28.37
CA LEU A 53 -5.43 -13.05 -28.12
C LEU A 53 -5.45 -14.08 -29.27
N ASP A 54 -4.34 -14.79 -29.46
CA ASP A 54 -4.31 -15.96 -30.34
C ASP A 54 -5.16 -17.12 -29.77
N GLU A 55 -5.51 -18.10 -30.61
CA GLU A 55 -6.39 -19.21 -30.21
C GLU A 55 -5.82 -20.05 -29.07
N LYS A 56 -4.50 -20.19 -28.96
CA LYS A 56 -3.85 -20.94 -27.88
C LYS A 56 -4.00 -20.22 -26.54
N MET A 57 -3.92 -18.89 -26.55
CA MET A 57 -4.12 -18.07 -25.36
C MET A 57 -5.60 -17.94 -25.01
N LYS A 58 -6.50 -17.83 -26.00
CA LYS A 58 -7.95 -17.88 -25.76
C LYS A 58 -8.34 -19.17 -25.04
N ASP A 59 -7.92 -20.32 -25.56
CA ASP A 59 -8.19 -21.61 -24.93
C ASP A 59 -7.68 -21.67 -23.48
N ALA A 60 -6.44 -21.22 -23.26
CA ALA A 60 -5.84 -21.18 -21.92
C ALA A 60 -6.61 -20.29 -20.92
N TYR A 61 -7.08 -19.13 -21.36
CA TYR A 61 -7.74 -18.14 -20.48
C TYR A 61 -9.27 -18.17 -20.54
N SER A 62 -9.86 -19.11 -21.28
CA SER A 62 -11.31 -19.29 -21.46
C SER A 62 -12.09 -19.38 -20.15
N PHE A 63 -11.47 -19.94 -19.10
CA PHE A 63 -12.06 -20.04 -17.76
C PHE A 63 -12.50 -18.68 -17.20
N LEU A 64 -11.91 -17.54 -17.62
CA LEU A 64 -12.30 -16.21 -17.15
C LEU A 64 -13.73 -15.85 -17.57
N LEU A 65 -14.20 -16.39 -18.69
CA LEU A 65 -15.55 -16.14 -19.21
C LEU A 65 -16.62 -16.67 -18.24
N ASP A 66 -16.36 -17.80 -17.57
CA ASP A 66 -17.24 -18.37 -16.54
C ASP A 66 -17.40 -17.43 -15.32
N TYR A 67 -16.42 -16.57 -15.07
CA TYR A 67 -16.41 -15.63 -13.95
C TYR A 67 -16.65 -14.18 -14.38
N LYS A 68 -17.00 -13.92 -15.65
CA LYS A 68 -17.15 -12.56 -16.19
C LYS A 68 -18.06 -11.67 -15.34
N SER A 69 -19.23 -12.17 -14.95
CA SER A 69 -20.19 -11.44 -14.11
C SER A 69 -19.60 -11.07 -12.74
N LEU A 70 -18.90 -12.02 -12.10
CA LEU A 70 -18.23 -11.81 -10.82
C LEU A 70 -17.08 -10.80 -10.94
N ILE A 71 -16.28 -10.88 -12.01
CA ILE A 71 -15.14 -9.97 -12.24
C ILE A 71 -15.65 -8.53 -12.43
N VAL A 72 -16.71 -8.33 -13.23
CA VAL A 72 -17.33 -7.02 -13.42
C VAL A 72 -17.90 -6.45 -12.11
N GLU A 73 -18.56 -7.30 -11.31
CA GLU A 73 -19.04 -6.92 -9.98
C GLU A 73 -17.90 -6.48 -9.06
N LEU A 74 -16.82 -7.28 -8.97
CA LEU A 74 -15.66 -6.98 -8.15
C LEU A 74 -14.90 -5.74 -8.63
N SER A 75 -14.79 -5.53 -9.94
CA SER A 75 -14.17 -4.33 -10.50
C SER A 75 -14.92 -3.07 -10.06
N SER A 76 -16.25 -3.08 -10.14
CA SER A 76 -17.09 -1.98 -9.65
C SER A 76 -16.84 -1.70 -8.16
N CYS A 77 -16.76 -2.75 -7.33
CA CYS A 77 -16.46 -2.62 -5.90
C CYS A 77 -15.06 -2.03 -5.65
N VAL A 78 -14.03 -2.57 -6.31
CA VAL A 78 -12.64 -2.13 -6.15
C VAL A 78 -12.47 -0.68 -6.61
N GLY A 79 -13.06 -0.31 -7.75
CA GLY A 79 -13.06 1.06 -8.24
C GLY A 79 -13.72 2.03 -7.26
N ALA A 80 -14.84 1.62 -6.66
CA ALA A 80 -15.53 2.47 -5.69
C ALA A 80 -14.76 2.63 -4.37
N ILE A 81 -14.15 1.54 -3.86
CA ILE A 81 -13.29 1.58 -2.67
C ILE A 81 -12.09 2.49 -2.91
N ARG A 82 -11.42 2.38 -4.07
CA ARG A 82 -10.29 3.25 -4.44
C ARG A 82 -10.66 4.72 -4.43
N HIS A 83 -11.81 5.07 -5.02
CA HIS A 83 -12.26 6.45 -5.03
C HIS A 83 -12.45 7.00 -3.61
N VAL A 84 -13.05 6.20 -2.72
CA VAL A 84 -13.22 6.55 -1.31
C VAL A 84 -11.87 6.70 -0.62
N GLU A 85 -10.94 5.76 -0.83
CA GLU A 85 -9.58 5.82 -0.28
C GLU A 85 -8.83 7.06 -0.75
N GLU A 86 -8.90 7.41 -2.03
CA GLU A 86 -8.25 8.60 -2.60
C GLU A 86 -8.75 9.89 -1.96
N ILE A 87 -10.06 10.03 -1.76
CA ILE A 87 -10.64 11.18 -1.06
C ILE A 87 -10.08 11.25 0.38
N CYS A 88 -10.18 10.14 1.11
CA CYS A 88 -9.77 10.04 2.51
C CYS A 88 -8.27 10.29 2.71
N LYS A 89 -7.42 9.76 1.83
CA LYS A 89 -5.96 9.92 1.89
C LYS A 89 -5.55 11.37 1.68
N ASN A 90 -6.15 12.04 0.69
CA ASN A 90 -5.74 13.39 0.30
C ASN A 90 -6.39 14.49 1.15
N ARG A 91 -7.59 14.26 1.69
CA ARG A 91 -8.37 15.29 2.40
C ARG A 91 -8.54 15.02 3.89
N GLY A 92 -8.13 13.83 4.36
CA GLY A 92 -8.44 13.35 5.70
C GLY A 92 -9.93 13.06 5.89
N LEU A 93 -10.25 12.44 7.02
CA LEU A 93 -11.62 12.21 7.47
C LEU A 93 -12.12 13.42 8.26
N CYS A 94 -13.19 14.02 7.77
CA CYS A 94 -13.96 15.06 8.46
C CYS A 94 -15.45 14.94 8.09
N GLY A 95 -16.31 15.78 8.67
CA GLY A 95 -17.74 15.82 8.37
C GLY A 95 -18.03 15.90 6.86
N ARG A 96 -17.36 16.84 6.17
CA ARG A 96 -17.52 17.06 4.73
C ARG A 96 -17.05 15.87 3.89
N THR A 97 -15.83 15.38 4.14
CA THR A 97 -15.26 14.25 3.40
C THR A 97 -16.11 13.00 3.56
N ALA A 98 -16.57 12.71 4.77
CA ALA A 98 -17.42 11.57 5.02
C ALA A 98 -18.77 11.66 4.29
N THR A 99 -19.42 12.83 4.25
CA THR A 99 -20.64 13.00 3.44
C THR A 99 -20.39 12.71 1.97
N LEU A 100 -19.29 13.25 1.40
CA LEU A 100 -18.91 12.97 0.01
C LEU A 100 -18.70 11.46 -0.23
N CYS A 101 -17.98 10.78 0.65
CA CYS A 101 -17.75 9.35 0.54
C CYS A 101 -19.06 8.55 0.66
N ARG A 102 -19.97 8.93 1.58
CA ARG A 102 -21.27 8.27 1.72
C ARG A 102 -22.14 8.42 0.48
N ASP A 103 -22.26 9.63 -0.04
CA ASP A 103 -23.03 9.88 -1.26
C ASP A 103 -22.49 9.05 -2.43
N TYR A 104 -21.16 8.96 -2.53
CA TYR A 104 -20.50 8.14 -3.55
C TYR A 104 -20.79 6.64 -3.35
N ILE A 105 -20.72 6.12 -2.12
CA ILE A 105 -21.03 4.72 -1.79
C ILE A 105 -22.48 4.40 -2.13
N VAL A 106 -23.43 5.25 -1.73
CA VAL A 106 -24.86 5.03 -2.03
C VAL A 106 -25.10 4.97 -3.54
N ARG A 107 -24.53 5.90 -4.31
CA ARG A 107 -24.73 5.96 -5.76
C ARG A 107 -24.03 4.82 -6.52
N ASN A 108 -22.79 4.50 -6.16
CA ASN A 108 -21.93 3.64 -6.99
C ASN A 108 -21.78 2.22 -6.44
N ILE A 109 -22.12 1.95 -5.18
CA ILE A 109 -22.02 0.61 -4.60
C ILE A 109 -23.40 0.02 -4.33
N ILE A 110 -24.34 0.83 -3.82
CA ILE A 110 -25.69 0.39 -3.44
C ILE A 110 -26.72 0.60 -4.57
N GLY A 111 -26.60 1.69 -5.34
CA GLY A 111 -27.45 1.96 -6.50
C GLY A 111 -27.40 0.81 -7.51
N ASP A 112 -28.57 0.28 -7.87
CA ASP A 112 -28.75 -0.86 -8.79
C ASP A 112 -27.94 -2.12 -8.43
N ALA A 113 -27.63 -2.29 -7.15
CA ALA A 113 -26.77 -3.36 -6.66
C ALA A 113 -27.51 -4.68 -6.43
N ASN A 114 -26.79 -5.78 -6.62
CA ASN A 114 -27.20 -7.06 -6.06
C ASN A 114 -27.00 -7.10 -4.53
N ASN A 115 -27.56 -8.12 -3.87
CA ASN A 115 -27.49 -8.26 -2.41
C ASN A 115 -26.06 -8.21 -1.83
N ARG A 116 -25.06 -8.71 -2.58
CA ARG A 116 -23.66 -8.74 -2.10
C ARG A 116 -23.03 -7.35 -2.13
N ARG A 117 -23.20 -6.62 -3.23
CA ARG A 117 -22.75 -5.23 -3.37
C ARG A 117 -23.47 -4.30 -2.39
N ALA A 118 -24.79 -4.45 -2.24
CA ALA A 118 -25.56 -3.69 -1.27
C ALA A 118 -25.02 -3.91 0.15
N ARG A 119 -24.75 -5.18 0.54
CA ARG A 119 -24.16 -5.50 1.83
C ARG A 119 -22.78 -4.86 2.03
N LEU A 120 -21.90 -4.92 1.03
CA LEU A 120 -20.60 -4.24 1.09
C LEU A 120 -20.77 -2.72 1.33
N GLY A 121 -21.69 -2.09 0.58
CA GLY A 121 -21.98 -0.67 0.74
C GLY A 121 -22.46 -0.31 2.15
N LEU A 122 -23.36 -1.12 2.72
CA LEU A 122 -23.84 -0.92 4.09
C LEU A 122 -22.70 -1.03 5.13
N GLU A 123 -21.86 -2.05 5.02
CA GLU A 123 -20.69 -2.22 5.91
C GLU A 123 -19.71 -1.02 5.81
N MET A 124 -19.51 -0.48 4.60
CA MET A 124 -18.71 0.73 4.41
C MET A 124 -19.36 1.95 5.09
N LEU A 125 -20.68 2.14 4.94
CA LEU A 125 -21.40 3.23 5.58
C LEU A 125 -21.35 3.15 7.11
N ASP A 126 -21.49 1.94 7.66
CA ASP A 126 -21.39 1.69 9.10
C ASP A 126 -19.98 1.99 9.62
N TYR A 127 -18.95 1.55 8.89
CA TYR A 127 -17.57 1.89 9.21
C TYR A 127 -17.34 3.41 9.25
N PHE A 128 -17.78 4.16 8.23
CA PHE A 128 -17.67 5.63 8.23
C PHE A 128 -18.40 6.28 9.39
N THR A 129 -19.57 5.75 9.74
CA THR A 129 -20.36 6.26 10.87
C THR A 129 -19.66 6.00 12.20
N GLY A 130 -19.01 4.83 12.35
CA GLY A 130 -18.13 4.56 13.48
C GLY A 130 -16.94 5.52 13.54
N GLN A 131 -16.22 5.70 12.44
CA GLN A 131 -15.03 6.57 12.40
C GLN A 131 -15.37 8.04 12.65
N GLN A 132 -16.51 8.53 12.13
CA GLN A 132 -16.94 9.90 12.38
C GLN A 132 -17.25 10.19 13.84
N LYS A 133 -17.75 9.22 14.60
CA LYS A 133 -18.02 9.38 16.04
C LYS A 133 -16.74 9.60 16.85
N LEU A 134 -15.58 9.24 16.30
CA LEU A 134 -14.27 9.44 16.92
C LEU A 134 -13.70 10.85 16.68
N LEU A 135 -14.35 11.68 15.84
CA LEU A 135 -13.96 13.07 15.62
C LEU A 135 -14.34 13.90 16.86
N PRO A 136 -13.37 14.54 17.55
CA PRO A 136 -13.64 15.31 18.77
C PRO A 136 -14.60 16.48 18.53
N THR A 137 -14.44 17.16 17.39
CA THR A 137 -15.27 18.28 16.98
C THR A 137 -15.68 18.18 15.51
N LYS A 138 -16.69 18.96 15.11
CA LYS A 138 -17.15 19.02 13.71
C LYS A 138 -16.15 19.69 12.76
N ALA A 139 -15.17 20.41 13.30
CA ALA A 139 -14.13 21.10 12.51
C ALA A 139 -12.88 20.25 12.30
N ASP A 140 -12.72 19.15 13.06
CA ASP A 140 -11.52 18.34 13.01
C ASP A 140 -11.40 17.56 11.70
N VAL A 141 -10.15 17.44 11.24
CA VAL A 141 -9.74 16.62 10.12
C VAL A 141 -8.73 15.61 10.63
N HIS A 142 -9.09 14.33 10.63
CA HIS A 142 -8.18 13.25 11.00
C HIS A 142 -7.48 12.69 9.78
N HIS A 143 -6.15 12.62 9.81
CA HIS A 143 -5.41 11.81 8.85
C HIS A 143 -5.64 10.32 9.18
N ILE A 144 -6.20 9.59 8.22
CA ILE A 144 -6.57 8.17 8.39
C ILE A 144 -5.73 7.23 7.51
N SER A 145 -4.61 7.73 7.01
CA SER A 145 -3.67 6.98 6.18
C SER A 145 -2.27 7.03 6.80
N PHE A 146 -1.59 5.89 6.74
CA PHE A 146 -0.18 5.76 7.13
C PHE A 146 0.76 5.85 5.90
N ASP A 147 0.26 6.21 4.72
CA ASP A 147 1.02 6.23 3.47
C ASP A 147 2.25 7.15 3.57
N ILE A 148 2.14 8.26 4.32
CA ILE A 148 3.28 9.17 4.58
C ILE A 148 4.39 8.43 5.34
N ILE A 149 4.02 7.71 6.40
CA ILE A 149 4.97 6.93 7.21
C ILE A 149 5.57 5.80 6.35
N GLU A 150 4.76 5.08 5.59
CA GLU A 150 5.25 4.03 4.69
C GLU A 150 6.22 4.57 3.63
N SER A 151 5.93 5.74 3.06
CA SER A 151 6.77 6.42 2.08
C SER A 151 8.10 6.86 2.69
N ASP A 152 8.08 7.48 3.88
CA ASP A 152 9.29 7.88 4.62
C ASP A 152 10.18 6.67 4.91
N PHE A 153 9.61 5.57 5.39
CA PHE A 153 10.34 4.33 5.62
C PHE A 153 10.79 3.66 4.33
N GLY A 154 10.08 3.85 3.21
CA GLY A 154 10.48 3.42 1.88
C GLY A 154 11.77 4.13 1.44
N ILE A 155 11.82 5.44 1.56
CA ILE A 155 13.01 6.26 1.26
C ILE A 155 14.18 5.86 2.17
N TYR A 156 13.93 5.69 3.47
CA TYR A 156 14.94 5.20 4.41
C TYR A 156 15.49 3.82 4.00
N LYS A 157 14.62 2.87 3.64
CA LYS A 157 15.03 1.52 3.20
C LYS A 157 15.84 1.56 1.89
N PHE A 158 15.56 2.51 1.02
CA PHE A 158 16.34 2.73 -0.20
C PHE A 158 17.75 3.27 0.10
N LYS A 159 17.88 4.17 1.08
CA LYS A 159 19.17 4.78 1.44
C LYS A 159 20.05 3.94 2.37
N LYS A 160 19.46 3.07 3.20
CA LYS A 160 20.25 2.24 4.13
C LYS A 160 21.09 1.21 3.38
N SER A 161 22.12 0.69 4.05
CA SER A 161 22.95 -0.40 3.52
C SER A 161 22.10 -1.62 3.13
N PRO A 162 22.35 -2.27 1.97
CA PRO A 162 21.67 -3.50 1.59
C PRO A 162 22.10 -4.69 2.48
N ASN A 163 23.23 -4.57 3.18
CA ASN A 163 23.69 -5.59 4.11
C ASN A 163 22.77 -5.60 5.35
N LYS A 164 22.00 -6.69 5.49
CA LYS A 164 21.05 -6.90 6.60
C LYS A 164 21.72 -6.86 7.98
N LEU A 165 23.01 -7.20 8.07
CA LEU A 165 23.76 -7.16 9.33
C LEU A 165 24.04 -5.73 9.82
N CYS A 166 23.93 -4.72 8.95
CA CYS A 166 24.10 -3.33 9.38
C CYS A 166 22.97 -2.85 10.30
N GLY A 167 21.81 -3.53 10.30
CA GLY A 167 20.67 -3.17 11.14
C GLY A 167 20.14 -1.75 10.91
N VAL A 168 19.66 -1.12 11.98
CA VAL A 168 19.26 0.31 12.00
C VAL A 168 20.45 1.13 12.47
N THR A 169 20.92 2.04 11.63
CA THR A 169 22.02 2.98 11.96
C THR A 169 21.49 4.38 12.24
N SER A 170 22.36 5.30 12.66
CA SER A 170 22.03 6.71 12.86
C SER A 170 21.43 7.40 11.63
N LEU A 171 21.52 6.78 10.45
CA LEU A 171 20.80 7.20 9.25
C LEU A 171 19.29 7.31 9.50
N VAL A 172 18.71 6.60 10.48
CA VAL A 172 17.28 6.71 10.84
C VAL A 172 16.86 8.13 11.21
N LEU A 173 17.79 8.98 11.67
CA LEU A 173 17.54 10.39 11.97
C LEU A 173 17.15 11.23 10.74
N ILE A 174 17.27 10.68 9.53
CA ILE A 174 16.80 11.32 8.30
C ILE A 174 15.28 11.24 8.13
N LEU A 175 14.61 10.26 8.75
CA LEU A 175 13.15 10.07 8.63
C LEU A 175 12.35 11.35 8.95
N PRO A 176 12.53 12.02 10.11
CA PRO A 176 11.78 13.24 10.42
C PRO A 176 12.16 14.45 9.56
N LEU A 177 13.24 14.35 8.77
CA LEU A 177 13.67 15.43 7.88
C LEU A 177 12.86 15.43 6.58
N TYR A 178 12.52 14.26 6.02
CA TYR A 178 11.88 14.19 4.69
C TYR A 178 10.59 14.99 4.57
N PRO A 179 9.59 14.84 5.46
CA PRO A 179 8.35 15.60 5.33
C PRO A 179 8.57 17.13 5.42
N LYS A 180 9.65 17.57 6.08
CA LYS A 180 9.98 18.98 6.29
C LYS A 180 10.75 19.62 5.14
N VAL A 181 11.32 18.82 4.24
CA VAL A 181 12.14 19.29 3.11
C VAL A 181 11.52 19.04 1.75
N VAL A 182 10.45 18.23 1.68
CA VAL A 182 9.70 17.99 0.44
C VAL A 182 8.88 19.21 0.03
N ASP A 183 8.33 19.96 0.98
CA ASP A 183 7.68 21.25 0.72
C ASP A 183 8.72 22.37 0.76
N TYR A 184 8.99 22.96 -0.41
CA TYR A 184 9.95 24.07 -0.55
C TYR A 184 9.63 25.25 0.37
N SER A 185 8.36 25.57 0.58
CA SER A 185 7.95 26.69 1.44
C SER A 185 8.19 26.40 2.93
N ALA A 186 8.17 25.13 3.33
CA ALA A 186 8.51 24.70 4.68
C ALA A 186 10.03 24.53 4.85
N ALA A 187 10.72 24.11 3.79
CA ALA A 187 12.16 23.92 3.73
C ALA A 187 12.92 25.25 3.81
N GLU A 188 12.43 26.29 3.13
CA GLU A 188 13.00 27.65 3.17
C GLU A 188 12.99 28.25 4.57
N LYS A 189 11.99 27.89 5.39
CA LYS A 189 11.90 28.29 6.80
C LYS A 189 12.87 27.52 7.70
N GLN A 190 13.58 26.52 7.19
CA GLN A 190 14.59 25.79 7.96
C GLN A 190 15.96 26.45 7.80
N ASP A 191 16.50 26.98 8.90
CA ASP A 191 17.90 27.39 8.91
C ASP A 191 18.84 26.19 9.06
N PHE A 192 19.15 25.55 7.93
CA PHE A 192 20.06 24.40 7.90
C PHE A 192 21.45 24.74 8.41
N LYS A 193 21.93 25.96 8.16
CA LYS A 193 23.27 26.39 8.57
C LYS A 193 23.38 26.42 10.09
N VAL A 194 22.42 27.07 10.76
CA VAL A 194 22.38 27.14 12.22
C VAL A 194 22.19 25.75 12.83
N ARG A 195 21.32 24.91 12.25
CA ARG A 195 21.12 23.53 12.73
C ARG A 195 22.38 22.68 12.62
N LEU A 196 23.10 22.76 11.50
CA LEU A 196 24.37 22.05 11.30
C LEU A 196 25.49 22.58 12.21
N ALA A 197 25.51 23.88 12.50
CA ALA A 197 26.51 24.47 13.40
C ALA A 197 26.27 24.11 14.88
N ASN A 198 25.00 23.91 15.27
CA ASN A 198 24.63 23.67 16.66
C ASN A 198 24.58 22.19 17.07
N VAL A 199 24.47 21.26 16.13
CA VAL A 199 24.48 19.82 16.42
C VAL A 199 25.90 19.28 16.34
N LYS A 200 26.44 18.82 17.47
CA LYS A 200 27.79 18.23 17.50
C LYS A 200 27.73 16.74 17.16
N LEU A 201 28.75 16.23 16.47
CA LEU A 201 28.86 14.79 16.18
C LEU A 201 28.82 13.93 17.46
N LYS A 202 29.41 14.44 18.55
CA LYS A 202 29.37 13.78 19.87
C LYS A 202 27.95 13.56 20.38
N ASP A 203 27.01 14.46 20.10
CA ASP A 203 25.62 14.33 20.53
C ASP A 203 24.92 13.22 19.75
N ILE A 204 25.25 13.08 18.45
CA ILE A 204 24.78 11.98 17.61
C ILE A 204 25.33 10.65 18.11
N ASP A 205 26.60 10.59 18.50
CA ASP A 205 27.22 9.38 19.06
C ASP A 205 26.59 8.97 20.39
N LEU A 206 26.33 9.94 21.28
CA LEU A 206 25.65 9.68 22.55
C LEU A 206 24.21 9.21 22.34
N TRP A 207 23.49 9.84 21.41
CA TRP A 207 22.16 9.40 21.02
C TRP A 207 22.18 7.98 20.43
N ALA A 208 23.14 7.68 19.55
CA ALA A 208 23.29 6.37 18.93
C ALA A 208 23.56 5.28 19.97
N LYS A 209 24.49 5.53 20.91
CA LYS A 209 24.79 4.59 22.01
C LYS A 209 23.58 4.31 22.90
N LYS A 210 22.70 5.29 23.09
CA LYS A 210 21.50 5.15 23.93
C LYS A 210 20.34 4.45 23.22
N ASN A 211 20.17 4.68 21.91
CA ASN A 211 18.93 4.31 21.19
C ASN A 211 19.11 3.23 20.11
N LEU A 212 20.34 2.94 19.67
CA LEU A 212 20.59 1.96 18.63
C LEU A 212 21.17 0.67 19.20
N SER A 213 20.80 -0.44 18.55
CA SER A 213 21.44 -1.73 18.78
C SER A 213 22.87 -1.74 18.22
N GLU A 214 23.70 -2.60 18.77
CA GLU A 214 25.05 -2.81 18.24
C GLU A 214 25.01 -3.24 16.77
N ASN A 215 25.93 -2.68 15.96
CA ASN A 215 26.05 -3.02 14.56
C ASN A 215 26.77 -4.37 14.42
N TRP A 216 26.04 -5.39 13.94
CA TRP A 216 26.57 -6.75 13.82
C TRP A 216 27.68 -6.88 12.79
N VAL A 217 27.77 -6.00 11.79
CA VAL A 217 28.94 -5.97 10.89
C VAL A 217 30.19 -5.55 11.67
N ALA A 218 30.08 -4.50 12.48
CA ALA A 218 31.20 -4.02 13.29
C ALA A 218 31.62 -5.07 14.34
N LEU A 219 30.65 -5.71 15.00
CA LEU A 219 30.91 -6.80 15.94
C LEU A 219 31.62 -7.96 15.23
N ARG A 220 31.07 -8.43 14.10
CA ARG A 220 31.65 -9.52 13.30
C ARG A 220 33.08 -9.21 12.86
N SER A 221 33.33 -8.02 12.32
CA SER A 221 34.67 -7.62 11.88
C SER A 221 35.66 -7.58 13.04
N LYS A 222 35.26 -7.06 14.21
CA LYS A 222 36.11 -7.08 15.41
C LYS A 222 36.43 -8.50 15.85
N THR A 223 35.43 -9.37 15.94
CA THR A 223 35.61 -10.76 16.37
C THR A 223 36.50 -11.54 15.41
N LEU A 224 36.32 -11.38 14.09
CA LEU A 224 37.11 -12.11 13.10
C LEU A 224 38.54 -11.58 12.96
N ASN A 225 38.74 -10.27 13.13
CA ASN A 225 40.06 -9.64 13.04
C ASN A 225 40.88 -9.75 14.34
N GLN A 226 40.30 -10.26 15.43
CA GLN A 226 41.01 -10.56 16.68
C GLN A 226 41.83 -11.85 16.61
N VAL A 227 41.69 -12.64 15.54
CA VAL A 227 42.35 -13.96 15.36
C VAL A 227 43.62 -13.84 14.49
N ILE A 228 44.24 -12.66 14.42
CA ILE A 228 45.54 -12.42 13.78
C ILE A 228 46.46 -11.72 14.78
#